data_AF-H2JC03-F1
#
_entry.id   AF-H2JC03-F1
#
_cell.length_a   1.000
_cell.length_b   1.000
_cell.length_c   1.000
_cell.angle_alpha   90.00
_cell.angle_beta   90.00
_cell.angle_gamma   90.00
#
_symmetry.space_group_name_H-M   'P 1'
#
loop_
_entity.id
_entity.type
_entity.pdbx_description
1 polymer ?
#
loop_
_entity_poly.entity_id
_entity_poly.type
_entity_poly.pdbx_seq_one_letter_code
_entity_poly.pdbx_strand_id
1 'polypeptide(L)'
;MRKYIIAYLVIIALLTGCSVQSVPEKNESTTKLTENSVSLKSALPSENQTKIPSKATAQATSKPAEFSPFEGKYKEIKVAGGDTSGTRKSMVVVDIGYGSREYWAYTNQYGQLIRVTAKKIILQDAKTEPVLENGRYYDEEAKVPGTERADLDQGHVIADSLGGVSNAYNITPQDSTLNRYGDQAYMEKNIRDAGGCTNFEAIITYSNAKTQIPKHYRYTYTLKGNVITDDFDNVNTDKVNESLNENSAEKPKTTPKPSTTDKNHNIDTIDKNHNGKVSIAEAKAAGFKMPITKDHWLYQYMDDRDGDGMVGE
;
A
#
# COMPACT_ATOMS: atom_id res chain seq x y z
N MET A 1 33.08 -52.85 -31.54
CA MET A 1 32.70 -52.58 -32.95
C MET A 1 32.63 -51.07 -33.14
N ARG A 2 33.32 -50.55 -34.17
CA ARG A 2 33.32 -49.21 -34.82
C ARG A 2 32.92 -47.99 -33.97
N LYS A 3 33.86 -47.14 -33.53
CA LYS A 3 34.60 -46.07 -34.27
C LYS A 3 33.70 -44.94 -34.81
N TYR A 4 33.83 -43.74 -34.24
CA TYR A 4 34.11 -42.52 -35.02
C TYR A 4 35.03 -41.57 -34.23
N ILE A 5 36.23 -41.44 -34.77
CA ILE A 5 37.23 -40.40 -34.57
C ILE A 5 37.00 -39.44 -35.75
N ILE A 6 36.85 -38.13 -35.54
CA ILE A 6 37.41 -37.12 -36.45
C ILE A 6 37.87 -35.92 -35.60
N ALA A 7 39.18 -35.76 -35.55
CA ALA A 7 39.86 -34.53 -35.18
C ALA A 7 39.93 -33.60 -36.41
N TYR A 8 39.87 -32.30 -36.20
CA TYR A 8 40.68 -31.39 -37.00
C TYR A 8 41.24 -30.28 -36.11
N LEU A 9 42.57 -30.21 -36.15
CA LEU A 9 43.50 -29.33 -35.49
C LEU A 9 43.94 -28.27 -36.53
N VAL A 10 44.66 -27.25 -36.06
CA VAL A 10 45.65 -26.42 -36.80
C VAL A 10 45.15 -25.06 -37.35
N ILE A 11 45.77 -23.86 -37.19
CA ILE A 11 46.85 -23.28 -36.33
C ILE A 11 47.24 -21.87 -36.89
N ILE A 12 47.75 -20.95 -36.03
CA ILE A 12 48.74 -19.84 -36.32
C ILE A 12 48.24 -18.57 -37.08
N ALA A 13 48.64 -17.31 -36.81
CA ALA A 13 49.68 -16.70 -35.96
C ALA A 13 49.41 -15.20 -35.63
N LEU A 14 49.87 -14.80 -34.44
CA LEU A 14 50.76 -13.68 -34.09
C LEU A 14 50.70 -12.35 -34.88
N LEU A 15 50.46 -11.24 -34.15
CA LEU A 15 51.36 -10.08 -34.16
C LEU A 15 51.56 -9.52 -32.74
N THR A 16 52.84 -9.47 -32.38
CA THR A 16 53.46 -8.88 -31.19
C THR A 16 53.61 -7.36 -31.30
N GLY A 17 53.61 -6.68 -30.16
CA GLY A 17 54.16 -5.32 -30.02
C GLY A 17 54.36 -4.92 -28.56
N CYS A 18 55.60 -5.04 -28.06
CA CYS A 18 56.12 -4.40 -26.83
C CYS A 18 56.16 -2.85 -27.02
N SER A 19 56.43 -1.93 -26.09
CA SER A 19 57.10 -1.94 -24.79
C SER A 19 56.99 -0.54 -24.11
N VAL A 20 57.39 -0.46 -22.82
CA VAL A 20 57.98 0.69 -22.06
C VAL A 20 56.99 1.80 -21.62
N GLN A 21 56.62 1.93 -20.34
CA GLN A 21 57.36 2.26 -19.08
C GLN A 21 57.67 3.76 -18.90
N SER A 22 57.07 4.37 -17.87
CA SER A 22 57.71 5.34 -16.96
C SER A 22 56.76 5.77 -15.82
N VAL A 23 57.27 5.62 -14.59
CA VAL A 23 56.89 6.30 -13.34
C VAL A 23 58.02 7.31 -13.06
N PRO A 24 57.76 8.53 -12.56
CA PRO A 24 57.91 8.86 -11.12
C PRO A 24 56.88 9.94 -10.68
N GLU A 25 56.67 10.39 -9.43
CA GLU A 25 57.18 10.11 -8.09
C GLU A 25 56.19 10.74 -7.06
N LYS A 26 56.05 10.07 -5.91
CA LYS A 26 56.04 10.57 -4.52
C LYS A 26 55.59 12.02 -4.19
N ASN A 27 54.64 12.14 -3.25
CA ASN A 27 54.91 12.89 -2.02
C ASN A 27 54.05 12.41 -0.84
N GLU A 28 54.75 11.91 0.19
CA GLU A 28 54.28 11.81 1.57
C GLU A 28 54.11 13.22 2.14
N SER A 29 53.09 13.44 2.98
CA SER A 29 53.36 14.10 4.26
C SER A 29 52.26 13.82 5.28
N THR A 30 52.69 13.22 6.38
CA THR A 30 51.99 13.09 7.64
C THR A 30 52.15 14.38 8.42
N THR A 31 51.08 14.93 9.00
CA THR A 31 51.22 15.70 10.24
C THR A 31 50.02 15.47 11.18
N LYS A 32 50.37 15.06 12.38
CA LYS A 32 49.54 14.85 13.56
C LYS A 32 49.77 16.03 14.52
N LEU A 33 48.79 16.26 15.42
CA LEU A 33 48.84 17.07 16.67
C LEU A 33 48.68 18.60 16.44
N THR A 34 47.94 19.37 17.25
CA THR A 34 47.85 19.32 18.72
C THR A 34 46.64 20.12 19.25
N GLU A 35 46.23 19.77 20.46
CA GLU A 35 45.25 20.42 21.36
C GLU A 35 45.58 21.87 21.73
N ASN A 36 44.54 22.66 22.01
CA ASN A 36 44.35 23.47 23.24
C ASN A 36 43.08 24.33 23.07
N SER A 37 42.01 24.11 23.83
CA SER A 37 41.79 24.57 25.21
C SER A 37 41.78 26.11 25.33
N VAL A 38 40.63 26.66 25.73
CA VAL A 38 40.44 27.60 26.85
C VAL A 38 38.96 27.98 26.94
N SER A 39 38.43 27.75 28.14
CA SER A 39 37.14 28.17 28.67
C SER A 39 37.25 29.60 29.21
N LEU A 40 36.23 30.44 29.02
CA LEU A 40 35.96 31.57 29.90
C LEU A 40 34.47 31.67 30.24
N LYS A 41 34.20 31.55 31.53
CA LYS A 41 32.93 31.69 32.23
C LYS A 41 32.64 33.17 32.52
N SER A 42 31.33 33.47 32.52
CA SER A 42 30.60 34.28 33.51
C SER A 42 30.73 35.81 33.51
N ALA A 43 29.60 36.50 33.34
CA ALA A 43 29.03 37.38 34.36
C ALA A 43 27.58 37.81 34.01
N LEU A 44 26.62 37.45 34.87
CA LEU A 44 25.35 38.18 35.05
C LEU A 44 25.59 39.41 35.96
N PRO A 45 24.67 40.39 35.94
CA PRO A 45 23.85 40.62 37.15
C PRO A 45 22.34 40.75 36.87
N SER A 46 21.54 40.27 37.83
CA SER A 46 20.09 40.48 37.97
C SER A 46 19.78 41.88 38.55
N GLU A 47 18.67 42.51 38.12
CA GLU A 47 17.52 42.81 39.00
C GLU A 47 16.31 43.42 38.23
N ASN A 48 15.23 42.64 38.22
CA ASN A 48 13.82 42.95 38.45
C ASN A 48 13.21 44.33 38.08
N GLN A 49 12.20 44.33 37.19
CA GLN A 49 10.90 45.01 37.42
C GLN A 49 9.83 44.60 36.39
N THR A 50 8.62 44.33 36.91
CA THR A 50 7.41 43.81 36.25
C THR A 50 6.52 44.93 35.67
N LYS A 51 6.04 44.82 34.41
CA LYS A 51 4.63 45.04 33.97
C LYS A 51 4.44 44.88 32.44
N ILE A 52 3.35 44.19 32.09
CA ILE A 52 2.84 43.66 30.80
C ILE A 52 1.94 44.72 30.08
N PRO A 53 1.43 44.61 28.83
CA PRO A 53 1.89 44.01 27.55
C PRO A 53 1.94 45.02 26.38
N SER A 54 2.69 44.74 25.29
CA SER A 54 2.38 45.31 23.97
C SER A 54 2.41 44.23 22.89
N LYS A 55 1.26 44.12 22.22
CA LYS A 55 0.95 43.25 21.10
C LYS A 55 1.67 43.76 19.85
N ALA A 56 2.64 43.00 19.35
CA ALA A 56 3.16 43.18 18.00
C ALA A 56 3.37 41.80 17.35
N THR A 57 2.46 41.50 16.44
CA THR A 57 2.46 40.33 15.57
C THR A 57 3.63 40.43 14.60
N ALA A 58 4.67 39.61 14.80
CA ALA A 58 5.70 39.36 13.81
C ALA A 58 5.45 37.97 13.20
N GLN A 59 5.00 37.99 11.96
CA GLN A 59 4.71 36.83 11.12
C GLN A 59 6.04 36.19 10.71
N ALA A 60 6.47 35.17 11.45
CA ALA A 60 7.58 34.31 11.06
C ALA A 60 7.04 33.24 10.10
N THR A 61 7.49 33.29 8.86
CA THR A 61 7.33 32.24 7.85
C THR A 61 7.97 30.95 8.37
N SER A 62 7.16 30.04 8.89
CA SER A 62 7.60 28.71 9.30
C SER A 62 7.83 27.84 8.06
N LYS A 63 9.10 27.45 7.86
CA LYS A 63 9.48 26.29 7.05
C LYS A 63 8.69 25.07 7.54
N PRO A 64 8.16 24.17 6.68
CA PRO A 64 7.43 22.99 7.13
C PRO A 64 8.34 22.16 8.05
N ALA A 65 7.92 22.00 9.30
CA ALA A 65 8.60 21.11 10.23
C ALA A 65 8.50 19.68 9.68
N GLU A 66 9.64 19.00 9.52
CA GLU A 66 9.65 17.57 9.25
C GLU A 66 8.99 16.86 10.42
N PHE A 67 7.85 16.22 10.14
CA PHE A 67 7.13 15.39 11.10
C PHE A 67 8.07 14.26 11.53
N SER A 68 8.58 14.32 12.76
CA SER A 68 9.23 13.18 13.41
C SER A 68 8.11 12.28 13.94
N PRO A 69 7.93 11.04 13.44
CA PRO A 69 6.86 10.15 13.90
C PRO A 69 7.02 9.68 15.38
N PHE A 70 8.05 10.18 16.07
CA PHE A 70 8.59 9.61 17.30
C PHE A 70 8.35 10.45 18.57
N GLU A 71 7.26 11.23 18.69
CA GLU A 71 6.97 11.98 19.93
C GLU A 71 6.76 11.07 21.15
N GLY A 72 7.84 10.58 21.74
CA GLY A 72 8.00 9.94 23.06
C GLY A 72 7.28 8.61 23.31
N LYS A 73 6.27 8.25 22.52
CA LYS A 73 5.35 7.15 22.81
C LYS A 73 5.83 5.78 22.32
N TYR A 74 6.56 5.74 21.22
CA TYR A 74 6.97 4.49 20.56
C TYR A 74 8.48 4.35 20.54
N LYS A 75 8.98 3.15 20.84
CA LYS A 75 10.40 2.83 20.67
C LYS A 75 10.65 2.35 19.25
N GLU A 76 11.52 3.01 18.51
CA GLU A 76 11.96 2.52 17.21
C GLU A 76 12.78 1.23 17.39
N ILE A 77 12.49 0.22 16.56
CA ILE A 77 13.30 -0.99 16.43
C ILE A 77 13.52 -1.30 14.95
N LYS A 78 14.62 -2.01 14.65
CA LYS A 78 14.88 -2.55 13.32
C LYS A 78 14.52 -4.02 13.29
N VAL A 79 13.83 -4.42 12.24
CA VAL A 79 13.41 -5.79 11.98
C VAL A 79 13.73 -6.08 10.51
N ALA A 80 14.34 -7.22 10.21
CA ALA A 80 14.66 -7.56 8.84
C ALA A 80 13.36 -7.70 8.02
N GLY A 81 13.34 -7.22 6.78
CA GLY A 81 12.13 -7.23 5.96
C GLY A 81 11.59 -8.63 5.66
N GLY A 82 12.46 -9.64 5.58
CA GLY A 82 12.10 -11.05 5.41
C GLY A 82 12.10 -11.85 6.71
N ASP A 83 12.05 -11.20 7.89
CA ASP A 83 11.92 -11.91 9.16
C ASP A 83 10.54 -12.59 9.23
N THR A 84 10.54 -13.92 9.16
CA THR A 84 9.32 -14.72 9.15
C THR A 84 8.72 -14.95 10.54
N SER A 85 9.35 -14.44 11.60
CA SER A 85 8.80 -14.54 12.95
C SER A 85 7.48 -13.76 13.05
N GLY A 86 6.47 -14.38 13.68
CA GLY A 86 5.15 -13.79 13.85
C GLY A 86 4.99 -12.87 15.06
N THR A 87 6.00 -12.77 15.92
CA THR A 87 5.89 -12.10 17.22
C THR A 87 6.25 -10.63 17.10
N ARG A 88 5.40 -9.78 17.66
CA ARG A 88 5.62 -8.32 17.69
C ARG A 88 5.94 -7.84 19.10
N LYS A 89 6.81 -6.84 19.18
CA LYS A 89 7.05 -6.08 20.41
C LYS A 89 5.94 -5.06 20.61
N SER A 90 5.66 -4.74 21.87
CA SER A 90 4.66 -3.74 22.25
C SER A 90 5.23 -2.33 22.19
N MET A 91 4.37 -1.35 21.86
CA MET A 91 4.70 0.08 21.84
C MET A 91 5.97 0.40 21.04
N VAL A 92 6.13 -0.24 19.88
CA VAL A 92 7.24 0.02 18.97
C VAL A 92 6.76 0.64 17.66
N VAL A 93 7.72 1.25 16.97
CA VAL A 93 7.58 1.68 15.59
C VAL A 93 8.68 1.01 14.77
N VAL A 94 8.34 0.57 13.56
CA VAL A 94 9.24 -0.20 12.67
C VAL A 94 9.12 0.36 11.27
N ASP A 95 10.26 0.56 10.61
CA ASP A 95 10.28 0.80 9.17
C ASP A 95 10.01 -0.51 8.44
N ILE A 96 8.96 -0.51 7.63
CA ILE A 96 8.48 -1.63 6.83
C ILE A 96 8.55 -1.32 5.32
N GLY A 97 9.27 -0.27 4.94
CA GLY A 97 9.58 0.05 3.56
C GLY A 97 10.74 -0.78 3.04
N TYR A 98 10.63 -1.26 1.80
CA TYR A 98 11.74 -1.90 1.11
C TYR A 98 12.73 -0.86 0.58
N GLY A 99 14.02 -1.08 0.81
CA GLY A 99 15.10 -0.23 0.29
C GLY A 99 15.16 1.12 1.00
N SER A 100 15.05 2.22 0.25
CA SER A 100 15.10 3.59 0.78
C SER A 100 13.72 4.19 1.09
N ARG A 101 12.66 3.37 1.07
CA ARG A 101 11.30 3.78 1.42
C ARG A 101 11.19 3.94 2.94
N GLU A 102 10.39 4.91 3.40
CA GLU A 102 10.12 5.13 4.82
C GLU A 102 8.65 4.87 5.11
N TYR A 103 8.31 3.63 5.47
CA TYR A 103 6.94 3.22 5.79
C TYR A 103 6.89 2.82 7.25
N TRP A 104 6.12 3.53 8.07
CA TRP A 104 6.16 3.36 9.52
C TRP A 104 4.97 2.57 10.03
N ALA A 105 5.25 1.45 10.68
CA ALA A 105 4.27 0.58 11.33
C ALA A 105 4.32 0.73 12.86
N TYR A 106 3.17 0.79 13.52
CA TYR A 106 3.07 1.06 14.97
C TYR A 106 2.29 -0.03 15.70
N THR A 107 2.82 -0.48 16.83
CA THR A 107 2.14 -1.47 17.68
C THR A 107 1.62 -0.88 18.98
N ASN A 108 0.51 -1.40 19.50
CA ASN A 108 0.01 -1.03 20.82
C ASN A 108 0.71 -1.80 21.96
N GLN A 109 0.24 -1.63 23.20
CA GLN A 109 0.77 -2.32 24.39
C GLN A 109 0.64 -3.85 24.36
N TYR A 110 -0.20 -4.38 23.47
CA TYR A 110 -0.42 -5.82 23.26
C TYR A 110 0.35 -6.37 22.05
N GLY A 111 1.19 -5.54 21.42
CA GLY A 111 1.92 -5.93 20.21
C GLY A 111 1.03 -6.01 18.96
N GLN A 112 -0.22 -5.56 19.01
CA GLN A 112 -1.08 -5.52 17.82
C GLN A 112 -0.64 -4.39 16.90
N LEU A 113 -0.53 -4.65 15.60
CA LEU A 113 -0.29 -3.63 14.58
C LEU A 113 -1.54 -2.78 14.42
N ILE A 114 -1.49 -1.51 14.85
CA ILE A 114 -2.68 -0.64 14.91
C ILE A 114 -2.68 0.49 13.89
N ARG A 115 -1.51 0.81 13.32
CA ARG A 115 -1.36 1.89 12.36
C ARG A 115 -0.18 1.63 11.44
N VAL A 116 -0.34 1.96 10.17
CA VAL A 116 0.75 2.04 9.18
C VAL A 116 0.64 3.37 8.46
N THR A 117 1.77 4.06 8.23
CA THR A 117 1.79 5.35 7.55
C THR A 117 2.92 5.45 6.55
N ALA A 118 2.67 6.10 5.41
CA ALA A 118 3.69 6.48 4.46
C ALA A 118 3.38 7.87 3.88
N LYS A 119 4.38 8.76 3.84
CA LYS A 119 4.22 10.06 3.17
C LYS A 119 3.94 9.89 1.68
N LYS A 120 4.60 8.92 1.06
CA LYS A 120 4.46 8.58 -0.35
C LYS A 120 4.67 7.08 -0.55
N ILE A 121 3.72 6.43 -1.22
CA ILE A 121 3.87 5.07 -1.72
C ILE A 121 4.60 5.14 -3.06
N ILE A 122 5.67 4.35 -3.17
CA ILE A 122 6.54 4.25 -4.35
C ILE A 122 6.47 2.80 -4.80
N LEU A 123 5.97 2.57 -6.00
CA LEU A 123 5.80 1.23 -6.55
C LEU A 123 7.14 0.48 -6.59
N GLN A 124 7.07 -0.84 -6.46
CA GLN A 124 8.19 -1.72 -6.73
C GLN A 124 8.63 -1.60 -8.20
N ASP A 125 9.93 -1.71 -8.45
CA ASP A 125 10.47 -1.76 -9.81
C ASP A 125 11.34 -3.02 -10.00
N ALA A 126 10.73 -4.03 -10.62
CA ALA A 126 11.39 -5.30 -10.90
C ALA A 126 12.64 -5.20 -11.80
N LYS A 127 12.86 -4.07 -12.50
CA LYS A 127 14.05 -3.88 -13.34
C LYS A 127 15.25 -3.36 -12.56
N THR A 128 15.01 -2.68 -11.43
CA THR A 128 16.06 -1.98 -10.67
C THR A 128 16.19 -2.49 -9.23
N GLU A 129 15.19 -3.22 -8.74
CA GLU A 129 15.16 -3.80 -7.40
C GLU A 129 15.32 -5.32 -7.48
N PRO A 130 15.98 -5.94 -6.47
CA PRO A 130 16.24 -7.38 -6.48
C PRO A 130 15.01 -8.14 -6.00
N VAL A 131 13.99 -8.20 -6.87
CA VAL A 131 12.79 -9.02 -6.68
C VAL A 131 13.04 -10.45 -7.13
N LEU A 132 12.34 -11.38 -6.51
CA LEU A 132 12.31 -12.78 -6.91
C LEU A 132 11.57 -12.96 -8.24
N GLU A 133 11.70 -14.13 -8.87
CA GLU A 133 11.03 -14.43 -10.15
C GLU A 133 9.50 -14.32 -10.06
N ASN A 134 8.94 -14.53 -8.87
CA ASN A 134 7.50 -14.37 -8.60
C ASN A 134 7.08 -12.92 -8.28
N GLY A 135 7.99 -11.95 -8.37
CA GLY A 135 7.75 -10.53 -8.10
C GLY A 135 7.78 -10.11 -6.62
N ARG A 136 8.10 -11.02 -5.70
CA ARG A 136 8.18 -10.72 -4.26
C ARG A 136 9.55 -10.22 -3.86
N TYR A 137 9.64 -9.46 -2.77
CA TYR A 137 10.94 -9.12 -2.19
C TYR A 137 11.53 -10.26 -1.34
N TYR A 138 10.68 -11.11 -0.77
CA TYR A 138 11.07 -12.20 0.12
C TYR A 138 10.28 -13.48 -0.19
N ASP A 139 10.94 -14.63 0.01
CA ASP A 139 10.38 -15.95 -0.30
C ASP A 139 9.13 -16.25 0.53
N GLU A 140 9.10 -15.76 1.77
CA GLU A 140 8.07 -16.07 2.77
C GLU A 140 7.71 -14.83 3.58
N GLU A 141 6.45 -14.78 4.04
CA GLU A 141 5.95 -13.77 4.96
C GLU A 141 6.01 -14.24 6.43
N ALA A 142 5.91 -13.29 7.33
CA ALA A 142 5.81 -13.52 8.76
C ALA A 142 4.58 -14.34 9.16
N LYS A 143 4.81 -15.35 10.02
CA LYS A 143 3.77 -16.27 10.52
C LYS A 143 3.08 -15.68 11.75
N VAL A 144 2.41 -14.53 11.58
CA VAL A 144 1.70 -13.83 12.66
C VAL A 144 0.56 -14.71 13.20
N PRO A 145 0.35 -14.82 14.53
CA PRO A 145 -0.71 -15.66 15.08
C PRO A 145 -2.08 -15.38 14.45
N GLY A 146 -2.72 -16.43 13.93
CA GLY A 146 -3.93 -16.38 13.12
C GLY A 146 -3.70 -16.78 11.66
N THR A 147 -2.49 -16.57 11.11
CA THR A 147 -2.15 -16.92 9.71
C THR A 147 -2.05 -18.42 9.46
N GLU A 148 -2.02 -19.24 10.51
CA GLU A 148 -2.11 -20.70 10.41
C GLU A 148 -3.50 -21.20 9.98
N ARG A 149 -4.52 -20.33 10.01
CA ARG A 149 -5.88 -20.68 9.60
C ARG A 149 -5.98 -20.69 8.08
N ALA A 150 -6.57 -21.76 7.52
CA ALA A 150 -6.70 -21.93 6.08
C ALA A 150 -7.61 -20.90 5.38
N ASP A 151 -8.47 -20.21 6.12
CA ASP A 151 -9.31 -19.13 5.59
C ASP A 151 -8.63 -17.75 5.63
N LEU A 152 -7.48 -17.64 6.28
CA LEU A 152 -6.73 -16.38 6.41
C LEU A 152 -5.39 -16.46 5.68
N ASP A 153 -5.06 -15.37 4.99
CA ASP A 153 -3.77 -15.14 4.37
C ASP A 153 -2.82 -14.38 5.30
N GLN A 154 -1.55 -14.42 4.94
CA GLN A 154 -0.51 -13.51 5.41
C GLN A 154 -0.64 -12.16 4.67
N GLY A 155 -1.75 -11.47 4.87
CA GLY A 155 -2.09 -10.25 4.14
C GLY A 155 -1.15 -9.09 4.46
N HIS A 156 -0.57 -8.47 3.44
CA HIS A 156 0.22 -7.26 3.61
C HIS A 156 -0.69 -6.05 3.85
N VAL A 157 -0.30 -5.16 4.76
CA VAL A 157 -0.93 -3.84 4.90
C VAL A 157 -0.49 -2.91 3.77
N ILE A 158 0.80 -2.99 3.38
CA ILE A 158 1.34 -2.42 2.15
C ILE A 158 1.99 -3.57 1.36
N ALA A 159 1.43 -3.94 0.21
CA ALA A 159 1.94 -5.05 -0.61
C ALA A 159 3.38 -4.87 -1.10
N ASP A 160 4.04 -5.98 -1.49
CA ASP A 160 5.35 -5.98 -2.16
C ASP A 160 5.36 -5.03 -3.36
N SER A 161 4.32 -5.09 -4.21
CA SER A 161 4.17 -4.23 -5.39
C SER A 161 4.09 -2.73 -5.08
N LEU A 162 3.79 -2.37 -3.83
CA LEU A 162 3.74 -1.01 -3.29
C LEU A 162 4.98 -0.65 -2.47
N GLY A 163 5.98 -1.55 -2.41
CA GLY A 163 7.25 -1.32 -1.73
C GLY A 163 7.27 -1.75 -0.26
N GLY A 164 6.29 -2.53 0.21
CA GLY A 164 6.27 -3.04 1.59
C GLY A 164 7.07 -4.34 1.75
N VAL A 165 7.58 -4.59 2.97
CA VAL A 165 8.33 -5.82 3.32
C VAL A 165 7.45 -6.89 3.96
N SER A 166 7.95 -8.11 4.12
CA SER A 166 7.16 -9.28 4.54
C SER A 166 7.23 -9.62 6.05
N ASN A 167 7.75 -8.72 6.88
CA ASN A 167 7.91 -8.97 8.32
C ASN A 167 6.60 -8.78 9.11
N ALA A 168 6.56 -9.22 10.36
CA ALA A 168 5.34 -9.20 11.16
C ALA A 168 4.71 -7.80 11.33
N TYR A 169 5.46 -6.71 11.16
CA TYR A 169 4.95 -5.35 11.32
C TYR A 169 4.26 -4.81 10.06
N ASN A 170 4.24 -5.57 8.97
CA ASN A 170 3.47 -5.28 7.76
C ASN A 170 2.49 -6.40 7.36
N ILE A 171 2.52 -7.55 8.04
CA ILE A 171 1.66 -8.70 7.74
C ILE A 171 0.57 -8.84 8.79
N THR A 172 -0.68 -9.03 8.40
CA THR A 172 -1.79 -9.38 9.31
C THR A 172 -2.50 -10.66 8.84
N PRO A 173 -3.07 -11.47 9.76
CA PRO A 173 -4.03 -12.50 9.37
C PRO A 173 -5.26 -11.84 8.74
N GLN A 174 -5.44 -11.98 7.43
CA GLN A 174 -6.50 -11.32 6.67
C GLN A 174 -7.37 -12.35 5.94
N ASP A 175 -8.68 -12.15 5.86
CA ASP A 175 -9.54 -13.05 5.09
C ASP A 175 -9.03 -13.19 3.65
N SER A 176 -8.90 -14.43 3.18
CA SER A 176 -8.25 -14.71 1.90
C SER A 176 -9.01 -14.11 0.71
N THR A 177 -10.34 -14.01 0.80
CA THR A 177 -11.17 -13.44 -0.28
C THR A 177 -10.98 -11.94 -0.31
N LEU A 178 -11.05 -11.30 0.87
CA LEU A 178 -10.79 -9.87 1.03
C LEU A 178 -9.39 -9.49 0.50
N ASN A 179 -8.36 -10.25 0.90
CA ASN A 179 -6.97 -10.01 0.55
C ASN A 179 -6.71 -10.14 -0.96
N ARG A 180 -7.25 -11.19 -1.60
CA ARG A 180 -6.92 -11.52 -3.00
C ARG A 180 -7.84 -10.85 -4.02
N TYR A 181 -9.10 -10.61 -3.66
CA TYR A 181 -10.15 -10.21 -4.61
C TYR A 181 -11.09 -9.11 -4.09
N GLY A 182 -11.05 -8.78 -2.79
CA GLY A 182 -11.93 -7.78 -2.19
C GLY A 182 -11.34 -6.37 -2.16
N ASP A 183 -11.80 -5.58 -1.18
CA ASP A 183 -11.46 -4.16 -1.05
C ASP A 183 -9.94 -3.90 -0.93
N GLN A 184 -9.21 -4.79 -0.26
CA GLN A 184 -7.74 -4.71 -0.17
C GLN A 184 -7.11 -4.77 -1.57
N ALA A 185 -7.44 -5.78 -2.37
CA ALA A 185 -6.91 -5.97 -3.71
C ALA A 185 -7.30 -4.81 -4.64
N TYR A 186 -8.53 -4.32 -4.53
CA TYR A 186 -9.04 -3.19 -5.31
C TYR A 186 -8.30 -1.88 -4.98
N MET A 187 -8.14 -1.58 -3.69
CA MET A 187 -7.37 -0.43 -3.21
C MET A 187 -5.94 -0.46 -3.76
N GLU A 188 -5.25 -1.59 -3.64
CA GLU A 188 -3.87 -1.74 -4.12
C GLU A 188 -3.77 -1.58 -5.64
N LYS A 189 -4.72 -2.15 -6.39
CA LYS A 189 -4.78 -1.98 -7.84
C LYS A 189 -4.92 -0.51 -8.22
N ASN A 190 -5.81 0.24 -7.57
CA ASN A 190 -6.01 1.66 -7.83
C ASN A 190 -4.75 2.48 -7.54
N ILE A 191 -4.02 2.14 -6.47
CA ILE A 191 -2.73 2.79 -6.16
C ILE A 191 -1.68 2.46 -7.23
N ARG A 192 -1.58 1.20 -7.67
CA ARG A 192 -0.66 0.79 -8.76
C ARG A 192 -0.98 1.52 -10.07
N ASP A 193 -2.24 1.52 -10.48
CA ASP A 193 -2.70 2.14 -11.73
C ASP A 193 -2.49 3.67 -11.72
N ALA A 194 -2.49 4.29 -10.53
CA ALA A 194 -2.19 5.69 -10.36
C ALA A 194 -0.69 6.03 -10.31
N GLY A 195 0.20 5.03 -10.25
CA GLY A 195 1.64 5.23 -10.10
C GLY A 195 2.10 5.48 -8.66
N GLY A 196 1.30 5.08 -7.67
CA GLY A 196 1.51 5.33 -6.25
C GLY A 196 0.51 6.36 -5.67
N CYS A 197 0.66 6.66 -4.38
CA CYS A 197 -0.19 7.60 -3.66
C CYS A 197 0.63 8.42 -2.63
N THR A 198 0.01 9.44 -2.04
CA THR A 198 0.60 10.19 -0.91
C THR A 198 -0.32 10.18 0.30
N ASN A 199 0.23 10.53 1.48
CA ASN A 199 -0.52 10.59 2.74
C ASN A 199 -1.24 9.26 3.06
N PHE A 200 -0.56 8.14 2.82
CA PHE A 200 -1.12 6.82 3.10
C PHE A 200 -1.16 6.57 4.61
N GLU A 201 -2.33 6.19 5.10
CA GLU A 201 -2.56 5.75 6.47
C GLU A 201 -3.50 4.54 6.46
N ALA A 202 -3.08 3.49 7.15
CA ALA A 202 -3.94 2.38 7.53
C ALA A 202 -4.16 2.43 9.04
N ILE A 203 -5.42 2.38 9.47
CA ILE A 203 -5.83 2.19 10.86
C ILE A 203 -6.45 0.81 10.98
N ILE A 204 -5.93 0.01 11.92
CA ILE A 204 -6.28 -1.39 12.07
C ILE A 204 -6.84 -1.60 13.48
N THR A 205 -8.04 -2.16 13.56
CA THR A 205 -8.72 -2.38 14.84
C THR A 205 -8.97 -3.85 15.11
N TYR A 206 -9.11 -4.19 16.39
CA TYR A 206 -9.19 -5.57 16.89
C TYR A 206 -10.37 -5.70 17.83
N SER A 207 -10.95 -6.90 17.89
CA SER A 207 -12.09 -7.18 18.78
C SER A 207 -11.70 -7.20 20.26
N ASN A 208 -10.44 -7.52 20.57
CA ASN A 208 -9.91 -7.56 21.93
C ASN A 208 -8.38 -7.51 21.92
N ALA A 209 -7.77 -7.43 23.10
CA ALA A 209 -6.31 -7.31 23.30
C ALA A 209 -5.50 -8.62 23.11
N LYS A 210 -6.17 -9.78 22.98
CA LYS A 210 -5.49 -11.09 22.90
C LYS A 210 -5.22 -11.53 21.46
N THR A 211 -6.16 -11.26 20.56
CA THR A 211 -6.06 -11.69 19.16
C THR A 211 -5.06 -10.84 18.38
N GLN A 212 -4.33 -11.46 17.44
CA GLN A 212 -3.54 -10.75 16.42
C GLN A 212 -4.26 -10.69 15.07
N ILE A 213 -5.48 -11.23 14.97
CA ILE A 213 -6.36 -11.15 13.81
C ILE A 213 -7.13 -9.83 13.89
N PRO A 214 -6.94 -8.89 12.94
CA PRO A 214 -7.73 -7.67 12.87
C PRO A 214 -9.21 -7.96 12.69
N LYS A 215 -10.04 -7.06 13.20
CA LYS A 215 -11.48 -7.04 12.92
C LYS A 215 -11.77 -6.18 11.69
N HIS A 216 -11.06 -5.07 11.53
CA HIS A 216 -11.45 -4.02 10.59
C HIS A 216 -10.24 -3.17 10.19
N TYR A 217 -10.26 -2.70 8.94
CA TYR A 217 -9.26 -1.83 8.34
C TYR A 217 -9.91 -0.56 7.82
N ARG A 218 -9.25 0.57 8.07
CA ARG A 218 -9.56 1.84 7.44
C ARG A 218 -8.31 2.41 6.81
N TYR A 219 -8.32 2.51 5.48
CA TYR A 219 -7.27 3.14 4.70
C TYR A 219 -7.67 4.55 4.32
N THR A 220 -6.72 5.46 4.32
CA THR A 220 -6.89 6.82 3.81
C THR A 220 -5.63 7.22 3.06
N TYR A 221 -5.78 7.71 1.83
CA TYR A 221 -4.65 8.07 0.98
C TYR A 221 -5.09 9.07 -0.08
N THR A 222 -4.12 9.76 -0.69
CA THR A 222 -4.36 10.75 -1.74
C THR A 222 -3.94 10.21 -3.10
N LEU A 223 -4.88 10.11 -4.03
CA LEU A 223 -4.64 9.79 -5.44
C LEU A 223 -4.88 11.01 -6.32
N LYS A 224 -3.85 11.48 -7.02
CA LYS A 224 -3.95 12.60 -7.98
C LYS A 224 -4.66 13.84 -7.39
N GLY A 225 -4.46 14.10 -6.10
CA GLY A 225 -5.07 15.23 -5.37
C GLY A 225 -6.39 14.92 -4.66
N ASN A 226 -7.00 13.75 -4.89
CA ASN A 226 -8.24 13.34 -4.24
C ASN A 226 -7.96 12.45 -3.03
N VAL A 227 -8.57 12.76 -1.89
CA VAL A 227 -8.50 11.90 -0.70
C VAL A 227 -9.51 10.77 -0.86
N ILE A 228 -9.02 9.54 -0.79
CA ILE A 228 -9.80 8.30 -0.84
C ILE A 228 -9.84 7.70 0.56
N THR A 229 -10.94 7.04 0.90
CA THR A 229 -11.10 6.29 2.15
C THR A 229 -11.77 4.96 1.84
N ASP A 230 -11.09 3.87 2.18
CA ASP A 230 -11.60 2.51 2.11
C ASP A 230 -11.74 1.98 3.54
N ASP A 231 -12.91 1.46 3.89
CA ASP A 231 -13.31 1.14 5.26
C ASP A 231 -14.07 -0.20 5.23
N PHE A 232 -13.42 -1.27 5.69
CA PHE A 232 -13.92 -2.63 5.52
C PHE A 232 -13.55 -3.59 6.65
N ASP A 233 -14.44 -4.54 6.90
CA ASP A 233 -14.25 -5.59 7.91
C ASP A 233 -13.37 -6.73 7.37
N ASN A 234 -12.62 -7.37 8.28
CA ASN A 234 -11.78 -8.53 7.98
C ASN A 234 -12.61 -9.82 7.91
N VAL A 235 -13.48 -9.89 6.90
CA VAL A 235 -14.44 -10.98 6.70
C VAL A 235 -14.45 -11.40 5.24
N ASN A 236 -15.00 -12.59 4.98
CA ASN A 236 -15.21 -13.06 3.63
C ASN A 236 -16.26 -12.20 2.91
N THR A 237 -15.83 -11.44 1.91
CA THR A 237 -16.66 -10.51 1.15
C THR A 237 -17.78 -11.20 0.39
N ASP A 238 -17.54 -12.41 -0.15
CA ASP A 238 -18.56 -13.16 -0.89
C ASP A 238 -19.71 -13.54 0.03
N LYS A 239 -19.42 -14.04 1.24
CA LYS A 239 -20.45 -14.40 2.22
C LYS A 239 -21.27 -13.21 2.68
N VAL A 240 -20.64 -12.05 2.86
CA VAL A 240 -21.37 -10.82 3.21
C VAL A 240 -22.30 -10.44 2.05
N ASN A 241 -21.81 -10.47 0.81
CA ASN A 241 -22.60 -10.15 -0.38
C ASN A 241 -23.75 -11.14 -0.62
N GLU A 242 -23.52 -12.44 -0.42
CA GLU A 242 -24.55 -13.48 -0.43
C GLU A 242 -25.64 -13.18 0.60
N SER A 243 -25.26 -12.87 1.84
CA SER A 243 -26.22 -12.56 2.90
C SER A 243 -27.02 -11.28 2.64
N LEU A 244 -26.47 -10.31 1.94
CA LEU A 244 -27.19 -9.10 1.51
C LEU A 244 -28.21 -9.43 0.40
N ASN A 245 -27.86 -10.34 -0.49
CA ASN A 245 -28.76 -10.84 -1.53
C ASN A 245 -29.90 -11.69 -0.94
N GLU A 246 -29.62 -12.50 0.08
CA GLU A 246 -30.63 -13.30 0.80
C GLU A 246 -31.53 -12.44 1.70
N ASN A 247 -30.97 -11.47 2.44
CA ASN A 247 -31.76 -10.56 3.29
C ASN A 247 -32.60 -9.57 2.46
N SER A 248 -32.29 -9.39 1.17
CA SER A 248 -33.17 -8.68 0.24
C SER A 248 -34.41 -9.49 -0.18
N ALA A 249 -34.53 -10.75 0.26
CA ALA A 249 -35.69 -11.61 0.00
C ALA A 249 -36.80 -11.52 1.07
N GLU A 250 -36.65 -10.70 2.12
CA GLU A 250 -37.80 -10.36 2.98
C GLU A 250 -38.72 -9.35 2.30
N LYS A 251 -39.84 -9.88 1.80
CA LYS A 251 -40.99 -9.18 1.18
C LYS A 251 -41.30 -7.80 1.82
N PRO A 252 -41.28 -6.72 1.02
CA PRO A 252 -42.25 -5.65 1.19
C PRO A 252 -43.65 -6.22 0.94
N LYS A 253 -44.55 -6.04 1.90
CA LYS A 253 -45.98 -6.29 1.72
C LYS A 253 -46.49 -5.50 0.52
N THR A 254 -46.95 -6.24 -0.49
CA THR A 254 -47.91 -5.84 -1.53
C THR A 254 -47.74 -4.46 -2.16
N THR A 255 -47.03 -4.42 -3.27
CA THR A 255 -47.37 -3.57 -4.42
C THR A 255 -47.38 -4.45 -5.67
N PRO A 256 -48.27 -4.20 -6.66
CA PRO A 256 -48.57 -5.16 -7.70
C PRO A 256 -47.34 -5.41 -8.58
N LYS A 257 -47.04 -6.70 -8.77
CA LYS A 257 -46.12 -7.20 -9.78
C LYS A 257 -46.50 -6.64 -11.15
N PRO A 258 -45.61 -5.94 -11.88
CA PRO A 258 -45.77 -5.83 -13.32
C PRO A 258 -45.48 -7.21 -13.89
N SER A 259 -46.54 -7.86 -14.35
CA SER A 259 -46.48 -9.07 -15.16
C SER A 259 -45.57 -8.83 -16.36
N THR A 260 -44.74 -9.81 -16.66
CA THR A 260 -43.99 -9.94 -17.91
C THR A 260 -44.96 -10.13 -19.08
N THR A 261 -45.56 -9.05 -19.57
CA THR A 261 -46.09 -8.95 -20.93
C THR A 261 -46.28 -7.47 -21.26
N ASP A 262 -45.27 -6.83 -21.85
CA ASP A 262 -45.50 -5.74 -22.81
C ASP A 262 -44.21 -5.44 -23.59
N LYS A 263 -44.28 -5.74 -24.89
CA LYS A 263 -43.26 -5.42 -25.89
C LYS A 263 -43.31 -3.92 -26.19
N ASN A 264 -42.75 -3.08 -25.34
CA ASN A 264 -42.23 -1.77 -25.72
C ASN A 264 -41.42 -1.15 -24.57
N HIS A 265 -40.17 -1.56 -24.40
CA HIS A 265 -39.28 -0.89 -23.46
C HIS A 265 -38.82 0.44 -24.07
N ASN A 266 -39.57 1.51 -23.78
CA ASN A 266 -39.23 2.85 -24.25
C ASN A 266 -38.05 3.42 -23.46
N ILE A 267 -36.88 3.53 -24.11
CA ILE A 267 -35.66 4.11 -23.55
C ILE A 267 -35.70 5.65 -23.46
N ASP A 268 -36.63 6.33 -24.13
CA ASP A 268 -36.72 7.81 -24.19
C ASP A 268 -36.89 8.45 -22.81
N THR A 269 -37.38 7.70 -21.83
CA THR A 269 -37.53 8.19 -20.45
C THR A 269 -36.22 8.18 -19.66
N ILE A 270 -35.25 7.37 -20.11
CA ILE A 270 -33.97 7.09 -19.44
C ILE A 270 -32.82 7.75 -20.20
N ASP A 271 -32.75 7.60 -21.53
CA ASP A 271 -31.79 8.26 -22.41
C ASP A 271 -32.16 9.75 -22.53
N LYS A 272 -31.55 10.58 -21.67
CA LYS A 272 -31.85 12.02 -21.59
C LYS A 272 -31.21 12.82 -22.72
N ASN A 273 -30.18 12.26 -23.33
CA ASN A 273 -29.41 12.92 -24.38
C ASN A 273 -29.83 12.46 -25.78
N HIS A 274 -30.74 11.48 -25.87
CA HIS A 274 -31.33 10.94 -27.09
C HIS A 274 -30.30 10.40 -28.09
N ASN A 275 -29.22 9.80 -27.61
CA ASN A 275 -28.18 9.17 -28.45
C ASN A 275 -28.42 7.67 -28.72
N GLY A 276 -29.50 7.09 -28.20
CA GLY A 276 -29.85 5.67 -28.35
C GLY A 276 -29.06 4.73 -27.44
N LYS A 277 -28.29 5.27 -26.47
CA LYS A 277 -27.51 4.54 -25.48
C LYS A 277 -27.77 5.09 -24.08
N VAL A 278 -27.74 4.21 -23.08
CA VAL A 278 -27.96 4.57 -21.68
C VAL A 278 -26.64 4.47 -20.92
N SER A 279 -26.22 5.57 -20.32
CA SER A 279 -25.05 5.61 -19.44
C SER A 279 -25.38 5.05 -18.05
N ILE A 280 -24.33 4.66 -17.30
CA ILE A 280 -24.46 4.24 -15.89
C ILE A 280 -25.13 5.35 -15.06
N ALA A 281 -24.83 6.63 -15.35
CA ALA A 281 -25.42 7.76 -14.66
C ALA A 281 -26.92 7.88 -14.93
N GLU A 282 -27.37 7.71 -16.18
CA GLU A 282 -28.78 7.74 -16.55
C GLU A 282 -29.55 6.56 -15.94
N ALA A 283 -28.96 5.37 -15.93
CA ALA A 283 -29.55 4.21 -15.29
C ALA A 283 -29.66 4.39 -13.76
N LYS A 284 -28.62 4.90 -13.09
CA LYS A 284 -28.68 5.23 -11.66
C LYS A 284 -29.72 6.31 -11.35
N ALA A 285 -29.80 7.35 -12.19
CA ALA A 285 -30.80 8.42 -12.04
C ALA A 285 -32.24 7.93 -12.26
N ALA A 286 -32.43 6.93 -13.11
CA ALA A 286 -33.71 6.24 -13.30
C ALA A 286 -34.01 5.21 -12.19
N GLY A 287 -33.16 5.09 -11.17
CA GLY A 287 -33.36 4.23 -10.01
C GLY A 287 -32.93 2.78 -10.19
N PHE A 288 -32.21 2.46 -11.28
CA PHE A 288 -31.66 1.13 -11.47
C PHE A 288 -30.44 0.91 -10.57
N LYS A 289 -30.38 -0.27 -9.96
CA LYS A 289 -29.23 -0.72 -9.16
C LYS A 289 -28.19 -1.36 -10.08
N MET A 290 -26.93 -1.10 -9.80
CA MET A 290 -25.79 -1.69 -10.52
C MET A 290 -25.26 -2.92 -9.78
N PRO A 291 -24.56 -3.86 -10.48
CA PRO A 291 -24.37 -3.88 -11.93
C PRO A 291 -25.62 -4.30 -12.70
N ILE A 292 -25.77 -3.80 -13.92
CA ILE A 292 -26.78 -4.26 -14.88
C ILE A 292 -26.21 -5.43 -15.65
N THR A 293 -26.80 -6.62 -15.46
CA THR A 293 -26.32 -7.86 -16.07
C THR A 293 -26.94 -8.11 -17.44
N LYS A 294 -26.33 -9.00 -18.24
CA LYS A 294 -26.79 -9.40 -19.58
C LYS A 294 -28.25 -9.84 -19.68
N ASP A 295 -28.82 -10.33 -18.58
CA ASP A 295 -30.22 -10.78 -18.51
C ASP A 295 -31.21 -9.61 -18.36
N HIS A 296 -30.73 -8.40 -18.06
CA HIS A 296 -31.56 -7.21 -17.88
C HIS A 296 -31.83 -6.54 -19.24
N TRP A 297 -33.09 -6.16 -19.51
CA TRP A 297 -33.49 -5.57 -20.80
C TRP A 297 -32.72 -4.28 -21.16
N LEU A 298 -32.30 -3.51 -20.15
CA LEU A 298 -31.54 -2.27 -20.32
C LEU A 298 -30.10 -2.52 -20.82
N TYR A 299 -29.54 -3.71 -20.55
CA TYR A 299 -28.15 -4.05 -20.85
C TYR A 299 -27.78 -3.84 -22.32
N GLN A 300 -28.67 -4.20 -23.25
CA GLN A 300 -28.44 -4.02 -24.69
C GLN A 300 -28.22 -2.56 -25.13
N TYR A 301 -28.68 -1.61 -24.30
CA TYR A 301 -28.56 -0.17 -24.53
C TYR A 301 -27.37 0.45 -23.80
N MET A 302 -26.63 -0.30 -22.98
CA MET A 302 -25.50 0.18 -22.20
C MET A 302 -24.15 -0.19 -22.84
N ASP A 303 -23.05 0.43 -22.38
CA ASP A 303 -21.68 0.18 -22.84
C ASP A 303 -20.97 -0.77 -21.86
N ASP A 304 -20.87 -2.05 -22.23
CA ASP A 304 -20.04 -3.06 -21.57
C ASP A 304 -18.66 -3.04 -22.25
N ARG A 305 -17.70 -2.37 -21.61
CA ARG A 305 -16.40 -2.05 -22.23
C ARG A 305 -15.39 -3.19 -22.10
N ASP A 306 -15.50 -4.00 -21.07
CA ASP A 306 -14.65 -5.15 -20.75
C ASP A 306 -15.26 -6.49 -21.17
N GLY A 307 -16.54 -6.51 -21.52
CA GLY A 307 -17.23 -7.65 -22.12
C GLY A 307 -17.52 -8.78 -21.13
N ASP A 308 -17.61 -8.45 -19.84
CA ASP A 308 -17.80 -9.43 -18.77
C ASP A 308 -19.28 -9.80 -18.54
N GLY A 309 -20.20 -9.13 -19.25
CA GLY A 309 -21.64 -9.36 -19.11
C GLY A 309 -22.31 -8.47 -18.07
N MET A 310 -21.62 -7.47 -17.54
CA MET A 310 -22.06 -6.55 -16.50
C MET A 310 -21.80 -5.09 -16.93
N VAL A 311 -22.63 -4.15 -16.46
CA VAL A 311 -22.38 -2.72 -16.65
C VAL A 311 -22.62 -1.97 -15.35
N GLY A 312 -21.62 -1.20 -14.92
CA GLY A 312 -21.72 -0.29 -13.79
C GLY A 312 -21.19 -0.80 -12.46
N GLU A 313 -20.27 -1.77 -12.50
CA GLU A 313 -19.39 -2.13 -11.37
C GLU A 313 -18.66 -0.91 -10.78
#